data_AF-A0A1M7JDK5-F1
#
_entry.id   AF-A0A1M7JDK5-F1
#
_cell.length_a   1.000
_cell.length_b   1.000
_cell.length_c   1.000
_cell.angle_alpha   90.00
_cell.angle_beta   90.00
_cell.angle_gamma   90.00
#
_symmetry.space_group_name_H-M   'P 1'
#
loop_
_entity.id
_entity.type
_entity.pdbx_description
1 polymer ?
#
loop_
_entity_poly.entity_id
_entity_poly.type
_entity_poly.pdbx_seq_one_letter_code
_entity_poly.pdbx_strand_id
1 'polypeptide(L)'
;MKMLGIGDRRLEKAPDDKAPARVSSGWAILKQEKIRNLPKRDLFKIVLASVAKAFADTNTKEISNEDRNYLVNELTDNILKYHPAIRLNEIPEAIAQGVRGRYGEFYGLSVVTFLKFIEQYLFSEKRTSLVKELPPDEVPKPVPSLQTQFETAKLNAMHALQRKKDKKDISAVSTSVYNFLDQLTLLQSTPNEKYDMMADATRELIDELKYKLIVSPYVERAAIKKDIEAYTDALTEHTEVNDRQLTFVKMRAKKLALDAFLNNVILEGGDLGRLIEEKREVFLKE
;
A
#
# COMPACT_ATOMS: atom_id res chain seq x y z
N MET A 1 84.98 8.02 -8.50
CA MET A 1 83.96 8.36 -7.49
C MET A 1 82.60 8.24 -8.16
N LYS A 2 81.66 7.49 -7.54
CA LYS A 2 80.49 6.85 -8.17
C LYS A 2 79.60 7.79 -9.01
N MET A 3 79.35 7.39 -10.27
CA MET A 3 78.16 7.78 -11.03
C MET A 3 76.97 6.96 -10.52
N LEU A 4 75.86 7.63 -10.18
CA LEU A 4 74.59 7.00 -9.82
C LEU A 4 73.49 7.56 -10.72
N GLY A 5 72.68 6.62 -11.20
CA GLY A 5 71.79 6.74 -12.34
C GLY A 5 70.57 7.64 -12.13
N ILE A 6 70.13 8.19 -13.26
CA ILE A 6 68.87 8.90 -13.42
C ILE A 6 67.75 7.85 -13.39
N GLY A 7 67.00 7.82 -12.29
CA GLY A 7 65.80 7.00 -12.12
C GLY A 7 64.58 7.69 -12.71
N ASP A 8 64.01 7.06 -13.72
CA ASP A 8 62.76 7.38 -14.41
C ASP A 8 61.56 7.39 -13.44
N ARG A 9 61.09 8.59 -13.05
CA ARG A 9 59.85 8.75 -12.27
C ARG A 9 58.66 8.82 -13.23
N ARG A 10 58.04 7.67 -13.46
CA ARG A 10 56.68 7.60 -14.02
C ARG A 10 55.72 8.41 -13.16
N LEU A 11 55.07 9.39 -13.78
CA LEU A 11 53.93 10.12 -13.23
C LEU A 11 52.77 9.13 -13.01
N GLU A 12 52.49 8.80 -11.76
CA GLU A 12 51.25 8.13 -11.38
C GLU A 12 50.07 9.07 -11.69
N LYS A 13 49.21 8.67 -12.62
CA LYS A 13 47.94 9.34 -12.88
C LYS A 13 47.05 9.21 -11.64
N ALA A 14 46.61 10.35 -11.11
CA ALA A 14 45.57 10.42 -10.10
C ALA A 14 44.30 9.68 -10.59
N PRO A 15 43.56 9.01 -9.69
CA PRO A 15 42.33 8.32 -10.07
C PRO A 15 41.27 9.33 -10.53
N ASP A 16 40.67 9.03 -11.67
CA ASP A 16 39.54 9.74 -12.28
C ASP A 16 38.48 10.11 -11.24
N ASP A 17 38.38 11.41 -10.96
CA ASP A 17 37.30 12.01 -10.20
C ASP A 17 36.05 12.00 -11.11
N LYS A 18 35.40 10.84 -11.21
CA LYS A 18 34.13 10.70 -11.93
C LYS A 18 33.07 11.47 -11.18
N ALA A 19 32.81 12.70 -11.62
CA ALA A 19 31.61 13.45 -11.27
C ALA A 19 30.37 12.53 -11.42
N PRO A 20 29.51 12.41 -10.40
CA PRO A 20 28.38 11.49 -10.48
C PRO A 20 27.42 11.95 -11.58
N ALA A 21 27.14 11.03 -12.50
CA ALA A 21 26.18 11.19 -13.58
C ALA A 21 24.82 11.63 -13.02
N ARG A 22 24.45 12.88 -13.29
CA ARG A 22 23.12 13.42 -13.01
C ARG A 22 22.17 13.05 -14.14
N VAL A 23 21.41 11.97 -13.96
CA VAL A 23 19.95 11.93 -14.16
C VAL A 23 19.43 10.76 -13.31
N SER A 24 19.22 10.95 -12.01
CA SER A 24 18.47 9.95 -11.24
C SER A 24 16.99 10.13 -11.60
N SER A 25 16.35 9.08 -12.11
CA SER A 25 14.90 9.01 -12.23
C SER A 25 14.22 9.50 -10.95
N GLY A 26 13.10 10.21 -11.04
CA GLY A 26 12.44 10.82 -9.88
C GLY A 26 12.12 9.82 -8.75
N TRP A 27 11.94 8.54 -9.08
CA TRP A 27 11.70 7.45 -8.13
C TRP A 27 12.96 6.97 -7.40
N ALA A 28 14.17 7.34 -7.81
CA ALA A 28 15.42 6.90 -7.16
C ALA A 28 15.48 7.31 -5.68
N ILE A 29 14.84 8.43 -5.32
CA ILE A 29 14.69 8.89 -3.93
C ILE A 29 13.92 7.86 -3.08
N LEU A 30 12.97 7.14 -3.68
CA LEU A 30 12.14 6.16 -2.96
C LEU A 30 12.84 4.83 -2.70
N LYS A 31 13.90 4.52 -3.46
CA LYS A 31 14.77 3.34 -3.24
C LYS A 31 15.81 3.55 -2.14
N GLN A 32 15.94 4.77 -1.63
CA GLN A 32 16.86 5.05 -0.53
C GLN A 32 16.39 4.44 0.78
N GLU A 33 17.35 4.19 1.66
CA GLU A 33 17.11 3.69 3.00
C GLU A 33 16.22 4.65 3.80
N LYS A 34 15.31 4.09 4.59
CA LYS A 34 14.40 4.88 5.44
C LYS A 34 15.17 5.45 6.62
N ILE A 35 14.81 6.64 7.10
CA ILE A 35 15.54 7.33 8.16
C ILE A 35 15.65 6.52 9.47
N ARG A 36 14.67 5.65 9.78
CA ARG A 36 14.72 4.79 10.98
C ARG A 36 15.88 3.80 10.98
N ASN A 37 16.43 3.50 9.80
CA ASN A 37 17.54 2.58 9.60
C ASN A 37 18.88 3.33 9.43
N LEU A 38 18.87 4.66 9.57
CA LEU A 38 20.05 5.51 9.42
C LEU A 38 20.48 6.12 10.75
N PRO A 39 21.76 6.48 10.93
CA PRO A 39 22.22 7.20 12.11
C PRO A 39 21.51 8.56 12.27
N LYS A 40 21.05 8.89 13.49
CA LYS A 40 20.40 10.18 13.81
C LYS A 40 21.24 11.40 13.38
N ARG A 41 22.56 11.28 13.42
CA ARG A 41 23.50 12.34 12.98
C ARG A 41 23.30 12.75 11.52
N ASP A 42 22.98 11.80 10.64
CA ASP A 42 22.84 12.08 9.21
C ASP A 42 21.51 12.79 8.92
N LEU A 43 20.44 12.39 9.64
CA LEU A 43 19.19 13.13 9.65
C LEU A 43 19.39 14.56 10.16
N PHE A 44 20.06 14.73 11.30
CA PHE A 44 20.32 16.04 11.88
C PHE A 44 21.04 17.00 10.91
N LYS A 45 22.07 16.51 10.21
CA LYS A 45 22.82 17.30 9.20
C LYS A 45 21.91 17.82 8.08
N ILE A 46 20.99 16.99 7.60
CA ILE A 46 20.08 17.37 6.52
C ILE A 46 18.98 18.29 7.01
N VAL A 47 18.44 18.07 8.20
CA VAL A 47 17.48 18.98 8.82
C VAL A 47 18.14 20.34 9.01
N LEU A 48 19.36 20.41 9.55
CA LEU A 48 20.11 21.66 9.73
C LEU A 48 20.26 22.42 8.41
N ALA A 49 20.75 21.75 7.36
CA ALA A 49 20.93 22.38 6.05
C ALA A 49 19.60 22.84 5.43
N SER A 50 18.55 22.05 5.58
CA SER A 50 17.22 22.36 5.02
C SER A 50 16.55 23.52 5.75
N VAL A 51 16.68 23.58 7.07
CA VAL A 51 16.18 24.68 7.90
C VAL A 51 16.94 25.96 7.55
N ALA A 52 18.27 25.93 7.51
CA ALA A 52 19.08 27.11 7.14
C ALA A 52 18.69 27.65 5.76
N LYS A 53 18.50 26.76 4.78
CA LYS A 53 18.04 27.14 3.45
C LYS A 53 16.63 27.74 3.47
N ALA A 54 15.70 27.17 4.24
CA ALA A 54 14.34 27.70 4.33
C ALA A 54 14.31 29.14 4.85
N PHE A 55 15.09 29.46 5.88
CA PHE A 55 15.19 30.84 6.40
C PHE A 55 15.76 31.82 5.37
N ALA A 56 16.76 31.38 4.59
CA ALA A 56 17.31 32.17 3.49
C ALA A 56 16.28 32.40 2.38
N ASP A 57 15.56 31.35 1.97
CA ASP A 57 14.57 31.39 0.89
C ASP A 57 13.36 32.27 1.26
N THR A 58 12.97 32.37 2.55
CA THR A 58 11.88 33.22 3.03
C THR A 58 12.30 34.64 3.41
N ASN A 59 13.57 35.00 3.23
CA ASN A 59 14.15 36.27 3.67
C ASN A 59 13.78 36.63 5.11
N THR A 60 13.68 35.61 5.98
CA THR A 60 13.33 35.79 7.39
C THR A 60 14.58 36.18 8.16
N LYS A 61 14.46 37.10 9.13
CA LYS A 61 15.60 37.50 9.97
C LYS A 61 16.29 36.28 10.56
N GLU A 62 17.63 36.30 10.56
CA GLU A 62 18.40 35.24 11.20
C GLU A 62 18.01 35.13 12.67
N ILE A 63 17.57 33.93 13.04
CA ILE A 63 17.38 33.55 14.45
C ILE A 63 18.74 33.29 15.09
N SER A 64 18.79 33.41 16.42
CA SER A 64 19.97 33.08 17.21
C SER A 64 20.44 31.65 16.95
N ASN A 65 21.73 31.38 17.20
CA ASN A 65 22.27 30.03 17.02
C ASN A 65 21.64 29.05 18.01
N GLU A 66 21.32 29.50 19.21
CA GLU A 66 20.62 28.75 20.25
C GLU A 66 19.24 28.30 19.79
N ASP A 67 18.43 29.24 19.28
CA ASP A 67 17.07 28.94 18.79
C ASP A 67 17.11 28.02 17.57
N ARG A 68 18.08 28.22 16.67
CA ARG A 68 18.29 27.37 15.50
C ARG A 68 18.63 25.94 15.89
N ASN A 69 19.53 25.78 16.86
CA ASN A 69 19.92 24.47 17.36
C ASN A 69 18.75 23.78 18.06
N TYR A 70 17.96 24.51 18.85
CA TYR A 70 16.74 23.98 19.45
C TYR A 70 15.75 23.51 18.38
N LEU A 71 15.44 24.37 17.39
CA LEU A 71 14.55 24.08 16.28
C LEU A 71 14.97 22.82 15.50
N VAL A 72 16.25 22.70 15.16
CA VAL A 72 16.79 21.57 14.39
C VAL A 72 16.77 20.29 15.22
N ASN A 73 17.14 20.33 16.50
CA ASN A 73 17.08 19.17 17.39
C ASN A 73 15.64 18.67 17.54
N GLU A 74 14.72 19.57 17.89
CA GLU A 74 13.31 19.25 18.09
C GLU A 74 12.68 18.71 16.80
N LEU A 75 12.96 19.34 15.65
CA LEU A 75 12.47 18.86 14.36
C LEU A 75 13.04 17.49 14.00
N THR A 76 14.32 17.24 14.25
CA THR A 76 14.97 15.95 14.02
C THR A 76 14.29 14.84 14.82
N ASP A 77 14.03 15.08 16.11
CA ASP A 77 13.38 14.12 17.00
C ASP A 77 11.93 13.86 16.61
N ASN A 78 11.19 14.91 16.25
CA ASN A 78 9.82 14.78 15.78
C ASN A 78 9.72 14.03 14.44
N ILE A 79 10.62 14.28 13.48
CA ILE A 79 10.65 13.54 12.20
C ILE A 79 10.89 12.05 12.45
N LEU A 80 11.86 11.71 13.31
CA LEU A 80 12.18 10.31 13.61
C LEU A 80 11.02 9.59 14.30
N LYS A 81 10.31 10.30 15.20
CA LYS A 81 9.17 9.77 15.95
C LYS A 81 7.91 9.59 15.10
N TYR A 82 7.52 10.62 14.34
CA TYR A 82 6.23 10.67 13.65
C TYR A 82 6.30 10.23 12.18
N HIS A 83 7.48 10.32 11.56
CA HIS A 83 7.67 9.96 10.15
C HIS A 83 8.86 9.00 9.94
N PRO A 84 8.99 7.89 10.69
CA PRO A 84 10.18 7.02 10.64
C PRO A 84 10.43 6.36 9.27
N ALA A 85 9.42 6.34 8.40
CA ALA A 85 9.48 5.73 7.07
C ALA A 85 9.87 6.71 5.94
N ILE A 86 10.04 8.01 6.22
CA ILE A 86 10.52 8.97 5.23
C ILE A 86 11.97 8.68 4.84
N ARG A 87 12.40 9.07 3.64
CA ARG A 87 13.79 8.96 3.19
C ARG A 87 14.50 10.29 3.38
N LEU A 88 15.80 10.19 3.57
CA LEU A 88 16.69 11.30 3.88
C LEU A 88 16.55 12.46 2.86
N ASN A 89 16.46 12.16 1.57
CA ASN A 89 16.33 13.16 0.51
C ASN A 89 14.89 13.66 0.24
N GLU A 90 13.88 13.05 0.86
CA GLU A 90 12.49 13.57 0.78
C GLU A 90 12.30 14.82 1.67
N ILE A 91 13.05 14.93 2.76
CA ILE A 91 12.99 16.06 3.71
C ILE A 91 13.33 17.41 3.06
N PRO A 92 14.48 17.59 2.39
CA PRO A 92 14.80 18.87 1.76
C PRO A 92 13.81 19.24 0.65
N GLU A 93 13.29 18.26 -0.11
CA GLU A 93 12.27 18.52 -1.13
C GLU A 93 10.95 18.98 -0.49
N ALA A 94 10.49 18.29 0.56
CA ALA A 94 9.27 18.66 1.28
C ALA A 94 9.34 20.09 1.82
N ILE A 95 10.45 20.43 2.49
CA ILE A 95 10.66 21.77 3.04
C ILE A 95 10.69 22.81 1.92
N ALA A 96 11.42 22.55 0.84
CA ALA A 96 11.55 23.48 -0.27
C ALA A 96 10.23 23.70 -1.04
N GLN A 97 9.37 22.70 -1.15
CA GLN A 97 8.02 22.86 -1.74
C GLN A 97 7.08 23.61 -0.80
N GLY A 98 7.16 23.34 0.51
CA GLY A 98 6.38 24.03 1.53
C GLY A 98 6.68 25.52 1.60
N VAL A 99 7.96 25.90 1.65
CA VAL A 99 8.40 27.30 1.64
C VAL A 99 7.92 28.06 0.40
N ARG A 100 7.79 27.39 -0.75
CA ARG A 100 7.25 27.96 -1.99
C ARG A 100 5.72 28.01 -2.06
N GLY A 101 5.03 27.68 -0.96
CA GLY A 101 3.56 27.75 -0.88
C GLY A 101 2.82 26.62 -1.58
N ARG A 102 3.50 25.53 -2.00
CA ARG A 102 2.83 24.38 -2.66
C ARG A 102 1.91 23.60 -1.73
N TYR A 103 2.06 23.79 -0.42
CA TYR A 103 1.28 23.11 0.64
C TYR A 103 0.38 24.07 1.42
N GLY A 104 0.05 25.20 0.81
CA GLY A 104 -0.76 26.26 1.40
C GLY A 104 0.06 27.31 2.15
N GLU A 105 -0.65 28.28 2.72
CA GLU A 105 -0.05 29.41 3.44
C GLU A 105 0.49 29.00 4.82
N PHE A 106 1.50 29.73 5.28
CA PHE A 106 2.11 29.59 6.60
C PHE A 106 2.55 30.96 7.13
N TYR A 107 2.53 31.13 8.46
CA TYR A 107 2.79 32.41 9.15
C TYR A 107 4.13 32.39 9.91
N GLY A 108 5.16 31.81 9.29
CA GLY A 108 6.51 31.71 9.86
C GLY A 108 7.07 30.29 9.90
N LEU A 109 8.38 30.20 10.09
CA LEU A 109 9.13 28.95 10.14
C LEU A 109 9.27 28.47 11.59
N SER A 110 8.56 27.39 11.92
CA SER A 110 8.56 26.74 13.22
C SER A 110 8.64 25.23 13.05
N VAL A 111 8.90 24.47 14.12
CA VAL A 111 8.86 22.99 14.09
C VAL A 111 7.54 22.51 13.46
N VAL A 112 6.41 23.07 13.89
CA VAL A 112 5.07 22.73 13.41
C VAL A 112 4.94 22.98 11.91
N THR A 113 5.45 24.12 11.42
CA THR A 113 5.43 24.46 9.99
C THR A 113 6.20 23.44 9.16
N PHE A 114 7.41 23.07 9.60
CA PHE A 114 8.23 22.09 8.86
C PHE A 114 7.62 20.69 8.88
N LEU A 115 7.05 20.25 10.00
CA LEU A 115 6.33 18.99 10.08
C LEU A 115 5.12 18.97 9.14
N LYS A 116 4.35 20.07 9.08
CA LYS A 116 3.24 20.21 8.12
C LYS A 116 3.71 20.08 6.68
N PHE A 117 4.86 20.66 6.32
CA PHE A 117 5.42 20.51 4.98
C PHE A 117 5.80 19.06 4.65
N ILE A 118 6.40 18.36 5.61
CA ILE A 118 6.76 16.95 5.46
C ILE A 118 5.51 16.09 5.30
N GLU A 119 4.50 16.30 6.13
CA GLU A 119 3.22 15.60 6.06
C GLU A 119 2.54 15.81 4.70
N GLN A 120 2.41 17.06 4.25
CA GLN A 120 1.80 17.39 2.97
C GLN A 120 2.58 16.83 1.77
N TYR A 121 3.92 16.79 1.85
CA TYR A 121 4.73 16.10 0.85
C TYR A 121 4.43 14.60 0.80
N LEU A 122 4.32 13.94 1.96
CA LEU A 122 4.04 12.50 2.05
C LEU A 122 2.68 12.12 1.44
N PHE A 123 1.70 13.03 1.53
CA PHE A 123 0.37 12.88 0.94
C PHE A 123 0.21 13.52 -0.45
N SER A 124 1.27 14.12 -0.99
CA SER A 124 1.18 14.79 -2.28
C SER A 124 0.94 13.81 -3.44
N GLU A 125 0.16 14.23 -4.42
CA GLU A 125 -0.06 13.45 -5.65
C GLU A 125 1.26 13.14 -6.36
N LYS A 126 2.19 14.10 -6.39
CA LYS A 126 3.53 13.94 -6.97
C LYS A 126 4.30 12.77 -6.33
N ARG A 127 4.30 12.66 -5.01
CA ARG A 127 4.96 11.52 -4.36
C ARG A 127 4.20 10.22 -4.62
N THR A 128 2.88 10.27 -4.62
CA THR A 128 2.03 9.11 -4.88
C THR A 128 2.22 8.56 -6.30
N SER A 129 2.39 9.42 -7.30
CA SER A 129 2.70 9.00 -8.67
C SER A 129 4.09 8.36 -8.76
N LEU A 130 5.11 8.93 -8.09
CA LEU A 130 6.45 8.34 -8.03
C LEU A 130 6.45 6.95 -7.40
N VAL A 131 5.60 6.72 -6.39
CA VAL A 131 5.45 5.38 -5.78
C VAL A 131 4.82 4.39 -6.76
N LYS A 132 3.86 4.84 -7.59
CA LYS A 132 3.24 3.99 -8.62
C LYS A 132 4.18 3.66 -9.77
N GLU A 133 5.09 4.57 -10.11
CA GLU A 133 6.12 4.39 -11.13
C GLU A 133 7.34 3.60 -10.64
N LEU A 134 7.41 3.31 -9.34
CA LEU A 134 8.53 2.56 -8.77
C LEU A 134 8.55 1.15 -9.39
N PRO A 135 9.65 0.78 -10.10
CA PRO A 135 9.75 -0.57 -10.63
C PRO A 135 9.69 -1.57 -9.47
N PRO A 136 9.00 -2.71 -9.64
CA PRO A 136 8.98 -3.76 -8.63
C PRO A 136 10.41 -4.17 -8.28
N ASP A 137 10.66 -4.44 -7.00
CA ASP A 137 11.98 -4.90 -6.56
C ASP A 137 12.36 -6.16 -7.38
N GLU A 138 13.53 -6.13 -8.01
CA GLU A 138 14.04 -7.21 -8.86
C GLU A 138 14.37 -8.48 -8.07
N VAL A 139 14.41 -8.38 -6.73
CA VAL A 139 14.60 -9.55 -5.86
C VAL A 139 13.27 -10.29 -5.78
N PRO A 140 13.12 -11.47 -6.40
CA PRO A 140 11.91 -12.24 -6.27
C PRO A 140 11.75 -12.56 -4.79
N LYS A 141 10.63 -12.14 -4.18
CA LYS A 141 10.28 -12.66 -2.87
C LYS A 141 10.18 -14.19 -3.04
N PRO A 142 10.83 -14.99 -2.19
CA PRO A 142 10.73 -16.43 -2.30
C PRO A 142 9.25 -16.80 -2.22
N VAL A 143 8.74 -17.43 -3.28
CA VAL A 143 7.38 -17.96 -3.27
C VAL A 143 7.32 -18.98 -2.13
N PRO A 144 6.40 -18.84 -1.16
CA PRO A 144 6.30 -19.79 -0.06
C PRO A 144 6.11 -21.21 -0.62
N SER A 145 6.68 -22.21 0.05
CA SER A 145 6.46 -23.61 -0.33
C SER A 145 4.97 -23.93 -0.39
N LEU A 146 4.56 -24.88 -1.24
CA LEU A 146 3.15 -25.31 -1.33
C LEU A 146 2.59 -25.71 0.05
N GLN A 147 3.42 -26.34 0.88
CA GLN A 147 3.07 -26.67 2.27
C GLN A 147 2.76 -25.40 3.09
N THR A 148 3.60 -24.37 3.00
CA THR A 148 3.35 -23.09 3.70
C THR A 148 2.10 -22.40 3.18
N GLN A 149 1.83 -22.46 1.88
CA GLN A 149 0.62 -21.90 1.29
C GLN A 149 -0.63 -22.62 1.81
N PHE A 150 -0.60 -23.96 1.85
CA PHE A 150 -1.68 -24.77 2.40
C PHE A 150 -1.97 -24.45 3.87
N GLU A 151 -0.96 -24.44 4.74
CA GLU A 151 -1.16 -24.14 6.17
C GLU A 151 -1.72 -22.73 6.39
N THR A 152 -1.25 -21.75 5.60
CA THR A 152 -1.76 -20.37 5.67
C THR A 152 -3.22 -20.30 5.22
N ALA A 153 -3.57 -20.99 4.13
CA ALA A 153 -4.93 -21.02 3.60
C ALA A 153 -5.90 -21.77 4.54
N LYS A 154 -5.47 -22.89 5.13
CA LYS A 154 -6.17 -23.62 6.18
C LYS A 154 -6.44 -22.73 7.38
N LEU A 155 -5.43 -22.02 7.88
CA LEU A 155 -5.58 -21.09 9.01
C LEU A 155 -6.61 -19.99 8.69
N ASN A 156 -6.55 -19.41 7.49
CA ASN A 156 -7.51 -18.40 7.05
C ASN A 156 -8.94 -18.94 7.00
N ALA A 157 -9.14 -20.17 6.53
CA ALA A 157 -10.46 -20.82 6.51
C ALA A 157 -10.99 -21.05 7.94
N MET A 158 -10.14 -21.53 8.86
CA MET A 158 -10.50 -21.71 10.26
C MET A 158 -10.85 -20.39 10.95
N HIS A 159 -10.09 -19.33 10.67
CA HIS A 159 -10.40 -17.99 11.17
C HIS A 159 -11.71 -17.45 10.60
N ALA A 160 -12.01 -17.71 9.32
CA ALA A 160 -13.30 -17.34 8.74
C ALA A 160 -14.46 -18.06 9.43
N LEU A 161 -14.34 -19.36 9.70
CA LEU A 161 -15.32 -20.14 10.46
C LEU A 161 -15.52 -19.56 11.88
N GLN A 162 -14.43 -19.26 12.60
CA GLN A 162 -14.53 -18.68 13.94
C GLN A 162 -15.20 -17.30 13.91
N ARG A 163 -14.85 -16.44 12.96
CA ARG A 163 -15.51 -15.14 12.78
C ARG A 163 -17.01 -15.32 12.51
N LYS A 164 -17.39 -16.33 11.72
CA LYS A 164 -18.80 -16.63 11.45
C LYS A 164 -19.54 -17.08 12.71
N LYS A 165 -18.94 -17.94 13.54
CA LYS A 165 -19.47 -18.32 14.87
C LYS A 165 -19.65 -17.11 15.78
N ASP A 166 -18.71 -16.18 15.74
CA ASP A 166 -18.74 -14.91 16.49
C ASP A 166 -19.71 -13.86 15.88
N LYS A 167 -20.45 -14.21 14.81
CA LYS A 167 -21.32 -13.29 14.05
C LYS A 167 -20.60 -12.05 13.49
N LYS A 168 -19.32 -12.17 13.19
CA LYS A 168 -18.49 -11.12 12.57
C LYS A 168 -18.48 -11.26 11.06
N ASP A 169 -18.32 -10.14 10.35
CA ASP A 169 -18.20 -10.13 8.89
C ASP A 169 -16.92 -10.84 8.41
N ILE A 170 -17.02 -11.53 7.28
CA ILE A 170 -15.92 -12.27 6.63
C ILE A 170 -15.58 -11.74 5.23
N SER A 171 -16.17 -10.61 4.81
CA SER A 171 -16.06 -10.10 3.43
C SER A 171 -14.60 -9.90 2.98
N ALA A 172 -13.70 -9.49 3.88
CA ALA A 172 -12.30 -9.24 3.56
C ALA A 172 -11.51 -10.50 3.17
N VAL A 173 -11.93 -11.68 3.63
CA VAL A 173 -11.24 -12.97 3.39
C VAL A 173 -12.07 -13.93 2.53
N SER A 174 -13.29 -13.55 2.16
CA SER A 174 -14.25 -14.47 1.54
C SER A 174 -13.76 -15.02 0.21
N THR A 175 -13.16 -14.18 -0.65
CA THR A 175 -12.70 -14.60 -1.98
C THR A 175 -11.52 -15.56 -1.89
N SER A 176 -10.54 -15.30 -1.02
CA SER A 176 -9.37 -16.17 -0.87
C SER A 176 -9.73 -17.51 -0.24
N VAL A 177 -10.58 -17.49 0.80
CA VAL A 177 -11.05 -18.71 1.46
C VAL A 177 -11.94 -19.54 0.53
N TYR A 178 -12.86 -18.90 -0.21
CA TYR A 178 -13.69 -19.59 -1.21
C TYR A 178 -12.82 -20.31 -2.23
N ASN A 179 -11.86 -19.62 -2.86
CA ASN A 179 -11.02 -20.22 -3.89
C ASN A 179 -10.24 -21.42 -3.37
N PHE A 180 -9.72 -21.32 -2.14
CA PHE A 180 -9.01 -22.42 -1.49
C PHE A 180 -9.92 -23.63 -1.26
N LEU A 181 -11.13 -23.42 -0.72
CA LEU A 181 -12.07 -24.53 -0.46
C LEU A 181 -12.64 -25.13 -1.76
N ASP A 182 -12.82 -24.31 -2.80
CA ASP A 182 -13.22 -24.75 -4.14
C ASP A 182 -12.13 -25.61 -4.80
N GLN A 183 -10.85 -25.20 -4.70
CA GLN A 183 -9.69 -25.99 -5.13
C GLN A 183 -9.61 -27.35 -4.42
N LEU A 184 -9.98 -27.40 -3.14
CA LEU A 184 -10.09 -28.66 -2.37
C LEU A 184 -11.33 -29.49 -2.73
N THR A 185 -12.18 -29.04 -3.66
CA THR A 185 -13.46 -29.64 -4.04
C THR A 185 -14.45 -29.78 -2.89
N LEU A 186 -14.34 -28.91 -1.87
CA LEU A 186 -15.25 -28.86 -0.72
C LEU A 186 -16.49 -28.00 -1.01
N LEU A 187 -16.37 -27.06 -1.94
CA LEU A 187 -17.47 -26.23 -2.42
C LEU A 187 -17.97 -26.77 -3.78
N GLN A 188 -18.62 -27.93 -3.75
CA GLN A 188 -19.23 -28.44 -4.97
C GLN A 188 -20.51 -27.66 -5.25
N SER A 189 -20.54 -26.97 -6.38
CA SER A 189 -21.74 -26.31 -6.88
C SER A 189 -21.94 -26.63 -8.34
N THR A 190 -23.16 -27.04 -8.68
CA THR A 190 -23.60 -27.25 -10.05
C THR A 190 -23.60 -25.91 -10.81
N PRO A 191 -23.56 -25.94 -12.16
CA PRO A 191 -23.67 -24.71 -12.96
C PRO A 191 -24.91 -23.88 -12.60
N ASN A 192 -26.06 -24.53 -12.38
CA ASN A 192 -27.31 -23.87 -12.03
C ASN A 192 -27.21 -23.16 -10.67
N GLU A 193 -26.67 -23.82 -9.65
CA GLU A 193 -26.47 -23.20 -8.33
C GLU A 193 -25.52 -21.99 -8.40
N LYS A 194 -24.51 -22.03 -9.28
CA LYS A 194 -23.63 -20.89 -9.52
C LYS A 194 -24.39 -19.72 -10.14
N TYR A 195 -25.30 -19.98 -11.08
CA TYR A 195 -26.17 -18.94 -11.66
C TYR A 195 -27.13 -18.35 -10.62
N ASP A 196 -27.73 -19.19 -9.78
CA ASP A 196 -28.62 -18.74 -8.70
C ASP A 196 -27.87 -17.86 -7.69
N MET A 197 -26.67 -18.28 -7.28
CA MET A 197 -25.81 -17.48 -6.39
C MET A 197 -25.38 -16.16 -7.02
N MET A 198 -25.14 -16.11 -8.34
CA MET A 198 -24.87 -14.86 -9.04
C MET A 198 -26.10 -13.95 -9.09
N ALA A 199 -27.29 -14.51 -9.27
CA ALA A 199 -28.54 -13.74 -9.25
C ALA A 199 -28.79 -13.15 -7.84
N ASP A 200 -28.62 -13.95 -6.79
CA ASP A 200 -28.74 -13.49 -5.39
C ASP A 200 -27.70 -12.42 -5.04
N ALA A 201 -26.45 -12.63 -5.46
CA ALA A 201 -25.39 -11.65 -5.31
C ALA A 201 -25.72 -10.31 -5.99
N THR A 202 -26.34 -10.37 -7.17
CA THR A 202 -26.75 -9.18 -7.92
C THR A 202 -27.88 -8.44 -7.20
N ARG A 203 -28.86 -9.17 -6.64
CA ARG A 203 -29.94 -8.58 -5.82
C ARG A 203 -29.38 -7.87 -4.58
N GLU A 204 -28.47 -8.50 -3.84
CA GLU A 204 -27.84 -7.86 -2.68
C GLU A 204 -27.07 -6.58 -3.05
N LEU A 205 -26.35 -6.60 -4.17
CA LEU A 205 -25.62 -5.42 -4.65
C LEU A 205 -26.57 -4.28 -5.03
N ILE A 206 -27.70 -4.59 -5.68
CA ILE A 206 -28.73 -3.60 -5.99
C ILE A 206 -29.26 -2.96 -4.69
N ASP A 207 -29.56 -3.75 -3.67
CA ASP A 207 -30.09 -3.22 -2.42
C ASP A 207 -29.06 -2.36 -1.65
N GLU A 208 -27.79 -2.76 -1.66
CA GLU A 208 -26.69 -1.94 -1.14
C GLU A 208 -26.56 -0.62 -1.89
N LEU A 209 -26.64 -0.64 -3.22
CA LEU A 209 -26.59 0.57 -4.04
C LEU A 209 -27.80 1.47 -3.84
N LYS A 210 -29.01 0.91 -3.65
CA LYS A 210 -30.22 1.68 -3.30
C LYS A 210 -30.05 2.39 -1.97
N TYR A 211 -29.51 1.70 -0.96
CA TYR A 211 -29.19 2.33 0.32
C TYR A 211 -28.16 3.45 0.14
N LYS A 212 -27.07 3.18 -0.60
CA LYS A 212 -26.04 4.17 -0.90
C LYS A 212 -26.62 5.39 -1.63
N LEU A 213 -27.55 5.19 -2.56
CA LEU A 213 -28.21 6.25 -3.30
C LEU A 213 -28.95 7.25 -2.38
N ILE A 214 -29.55 6.76 -1.30
CA ILE A 214 -30.27 7.59 -0.32
C ILE A 214 -29.29 8.50 0.42
N VAL A 215 -28.14 7.97 0.84
CA VAL A 215 -27.17 8.69 1.70
C VAL A 215 -26.11 9.48 0.91
N SER A 216 -25.87 9.16 -0.37
CA SER A 216 -24.83 9.80 -1.17
C SER A 216 -25.17 11.25 -1.59
N PRO A 217 -24.14 12.12 -1.73
CA PRO A 217 -24.29 13.46 -2.30
C PRO A 217 -24.80 13.43 -3.74
N TYR A 218 -25.46 14.52 -4.18
CA TYR A 218 -26.11 14.61 -5.51
C TYR A 218 -25.19 14.20 -6.68
N VAL A 219 -23.92 14.60 -6.64
CA VAL A 219 -22.93 14.33 -7.71
C VAL A 219 -22.65 12.84 -7.93
N GLU A 220 -22.80 11.99 -6.91
CA GLU A 220 -22.56 10.54 -7.03
C GLU A 220 -23.82 9.77 -7.46
N ARG A 221 -25.00 10.36 -7.28
CA ARG A 221 -26.29 9.66 -7.46
C ARG A 221 -26.52 9.20 -8.90
N ALA A 222 -26.06 9.96 -9.89
CA ALA A 222 -26.22 9.60 -11.30
C ALA A 222 -25.46 8.30 -11.63
N ALA A 223 -24.23 8.16 -11.15
CA ALA A 223 -23.44 6.96 -11.34
C ALA A 223 -24.06 5.75 -10.62
N ILE A 224 -24.52 5.93 -9.37
CA ILE A 224 -25.17 4.86 -8.60
C ILE A 224 -26.45 4.37 -9.29
N LYS A 225 -27.29 5.29 -9.81
CA LYS A 225 -28.50 4.91 -10.56
C LYS A 225 -28.17 4.08 -11.80
N LYS A 226 -27.13 4.48 -12.56
CA LYS A 226 -26.68 3.75 -13.73
C LYS A 226 -26.20 2.33 -13.38
N ASP A 227 -25.50 2.16 -12.26
CA ASP A 227 -25.09 0.83 -11.79
C ASP A 227 -26.29 -0.03 -11.36
N ILE A 228 -27.29 0.56 -10.68
CA ILE A 228 -28.53 -0.15 -10.31
C ILE A 228 -29.29 -0.63 -11.56
N GLU A 229 -29.43 0.24 -12.56
CA GLU A 229 -30.10 -0.08 -13.83
C GLU A 229 -29.37 -1.23 -14.54
N ALA A 230 -28.05 -1.12 -14.71
CA ALA A 230 -27.25 -2.17 -15.34
C ALA A 230 -27.38 -3.55 -14.64
N TYR A 231 -27.38 -3.58 -13.31
CA TYR A 231 -27.60 -4.84 -12.57
C TYR A 231 -29.03 -5.36 -12.68
N THR A 232 -30.02 -4.46 -12.77
CA THR A 232 -31.42 -4.84 -12.93
C THR A 232 -31.64 -5.45 -14.31
N ASP A 233 -31.13 -4.81 -15.35
CA ASP A 233 -31.23 -5.29 -16.74
C ASP A 233 -30.52 -6.65 -16.89
N ALA A 234 -29.38 -6.85 -16.23
CA ALA A 234 -28.70 -8.13 -16.25
C ALA A 234 -29.52 -9.27 -15.62
N LEU A 235 -30.38 -8.95 -14.65
CA LEU A 235 -31.29 -9.92 -14.01
C LEU A 235 -32.56 -10.18 -14.84
N THR A 236 -33.13 -9.16 -15.48
CA THR A 236 -34.43 -9.26 -16.15
C THR A 236 -34.35 -9.48 -17.65
N GLU A 237 -33.35 -8.87 -18.29
CA GLU A 237 -33.17 -8.85 -19.75
C GLU A 237 -31.96 -9.67 -20.21
N HIS A 238 -31.22 -10.28 -19.28
CA HIS A 238 -30.01 -11.06 -19.53
C HIS A 238 -28.93 -10.28 -20.30
N THR A 239 -28.84 -8.98 -20.05
CA THR A 239 -27.81 -8.11 -20.64
C THR A 239 -26.46 -8.31 -19.98
N GLU A 240 -25.38 -8.07 -20.74
CA GLU A 240 -24.03 -8.15 -20.21
C GLU A 240 -23.71 -6.92 -19.35
N VAL A 241 -23.18 -7.16 -18.15
CA VAL A 241 -22.59 -6.13 -17.29
C VAL A 241 -21.12 -5.91 -17.66
N ASN A 242 -20.59 -4.73 -17.35
CA ASN A 242 -19.16 -4.48 -17.59
C ASN A 242 -18.25 -5.32 -16.68
N ASP A 243 -16.97 -5.46 -17.03
CA ASP A 243 -15.99 -6.28 -16.30
C ASP A 243 -15.89 -5.93 -14.81
N ARG A 244 -15.99 -4.63 -14.48
CA ARG A 244 -15.94 -4.15 -13.10
C ARG A 244 -17.16 -4.65 -12.31
N GLN A 245 -18.35 -4.51 -12.88
CA GLN A 245 -19.61 -4.98 -12.29
C GLN A 245 -19.61 -6.50 -12.14
N LEU A 246 -19.20 -7.22 -13.18
CA LEU A 246 -19.08 -8.68 -13.16
C LEU A 246 -18.14 -9.15 -12.04
N THR A 247 -17.03 -8.43 -11.83
CA THR A 247 -16.08 -8.72 -10.75
C THR A 247 -16.74 -8.60 -9.38
N PHE A 248 -17.53 -7.54 -9.15
CA PHE A 248 -18.25 -7.37 -7.88
C PHE A 248 -19.30 -8.46 -7.66
N VAL A 249 -20.06 -8.82 -8.70
CA VAL A 249 -21.03 -9.92 -8.63
C VAL A 249 -20.33 -11.22 -8.28
N LYS A 250 -19.22 -11.55 -8.93
CA LYS A 250 -18.42 -12.76 -8.63
C LYS A 250 -17.89 -12.76 -7.20
N MET A 251 -17.35 -11.64 -6.72
CA MET A 251 -16.86 -11.54 -5.32
C MET A 251 -18.00 -11.74 -4.32
N ARG A 252 -19.17 -11.17 -4.60
CA ARG A 252 -20.35 -11.32 -3.74
C ARG A 252 -20.93 -12.74 -3.77
N ALA A 253 -21.03 -13.36 -4.94
CA ALA A 253 -21.48 -14.74 -5.10
C ALA A 253 -20.57 -15.71 -4.34
N LYS A 254 -19.24 -15.53 -4.42
CA LYS A 254 -18.26 -16.31 -3.63
C LYS A 254 -18.47 -16.15 -2.13
N LYS A 255 -18.78 -14.93 -1.67
CA LYS A 255 -19.10 -14.68 -0.27
C LYS A 255 -20.35 -15.44 0.15
N LEU A 256 -21.43 -15.38 -0.63
CA LEU A 256 -22.68 -16.09 -0.33
C LEU A 256 -22.48 -17.60 -0.25
N ALA A 257 -21.76 -18.16 -1.22
CA ALA A 257 -21.41 -19.57 -1.26
C ALA A 257 -20.62 -20.00 -0.02
N LEU A 258 -19.60 -19.21 0.33
CA LEU A 258 -18.79 -19.46 1.53
C LEU A 258 -19.62 -19.34 2.80
N ASP A 259 -20.48 -18.33 2.90
CA ASP A 259 -21.36 -18.12 4.05
C ASP A 259 -22.31 -19.32 4.24
N ALA A 260 -22.92 -19.80 3.16
CA ALA A 260 -23.79 -20.98 3.18
C ALA A 260 -23.01 -22.23 3.64
N PHE A 261 -21.83 -22.47 3.07
CA PHE A 261 -20.99 -23.60 3.46
C PHE A 261 -20.57 -23.56 4.92
N LEU A 262 -20.05 -22.42 5.40
CA LEU A 262 -19.63 -22.28 6.80
C LEU A 262 -20.81 -22.42 7.77
N ASN A 263 -22.00 -21.93 7.40
CA ASN A 263 -23.20 -22.13 8.20
C ASN A 263 -23.57 -23.62 8.29
N ASN A 264 -23.50 -24.37 7.18
CA ASN A 264 -23.76 -25.81 7.19
C ASN A 264 -22.77 -26.55 8.10
N VAL A 265 -21.47 -26.23 8.00
CA VAL A 265 -20.44 -26.78 8.90
C VAL A 265 -20.76 -26.50 10.38
N ILE A 266 -21.23 -25.29 10.70
CA ILE A 266 -21.62 -24.92 12.07
C ILE A 266 -22.85 -25.72 12.53
N LEU A 267 -23.87 -25.81 11.69
CA LEU A 267 -25.15 -26.46 12.02
C LEU A 267 -25.00 -27.97 12.19
N GLU A 268 -24.19 -28.62 11.35
CA GLU A 268 -23.93 -30.06 11.41
C GLU A 268 -22.88 -30.44 12.46
N GLY A 269 -22.21 -29.45 13.07
CA GLY A 269 -21.11 -29.69 14.01
C GLY A 269 -19.87 -30.28 13.33
N GLY A 270 -19.69 -30.03 12.03
CA GLY A 270 -18.56 -30.52 11.26
C GLY A 270 -17.22 -29.92 11.69
N ASP A 271 -16.16 -30.71 11.62
CA ASP A 271 -14.78 -30.25 11.81
C ASP A 271 -14.16 -29.82 10.47
N LEU A 272 -14.25 -28.52 10.17
CA LEU A 272 -13.65 -27.94 8.96
C LEU A 272 -12.15 -28.24 8.85
N GLY A 273 -11.43 -28.25 9.97
CA GLY A 273 -10.00 -28.50 9.98
C GLY A 273 -9.68 -29.90 9.49
N ARG A 274 -10.48 -30.88 9.92
CA ARG A 274 -10.40 -32.26 9.45
C ARG A 274 -10.79 -32.39 7.97
N LEU A 275 -11.89 -31.77 7.53
CA LEU A 275 -12.32 -31.81 6.12
C LEU A 275 -11.26 -31.25 5.17
N ILE A 276 -10.59 -30.16 5.55
CA ILE A 276 -9.47 -29.58 4.78
C ILE A 276 -8.28 -30.55 4.76
N GLU A 277 -7.96 -31.15 5.90
CA GLU A 277 -6.82 -32.07 6.03
C GLU A 277 -6.98 -33.32 5.17
N GLU A 278 -8.19 -33.89 5.11
CA GLU A 278 -8.52 -35.04 4.27
C GLU A 278 -8.31 -34.76 2.77
N LYS A 279 -8.30 -33.49 2.37
CA LYS A 279 -8.08 -33.03 0.99
C LYS A 279 -6.68 -32.46 0.75
N ARG A 280 -5.75 -32.54 1.72
CA ARG A 280 -4.37 -32.01 1.60
C ARG A 280 -3.67 -32.46 0.32
N GLU A 281 -3.75 -33.74 0.01
CA GLU A 281 -3.11 -34.34 -1.17
C GLU A 281 -3.67 -33.80 -2.50
N VAL A 282 -4.89 -33.26 -2.51
CA VAL A 282 -5.47 -32.64 -3.72
C VAL A 282 -4.74 -31.32 -4.01
N PHE A 283 -4.47 -30.53 -2.97
CA PHE A 283 -3.77 -29.25 -3.09
C PHE A 283 -2.29 -29.40 -3.43
N LEU A 284 -1.62 -30.42 -2.88
CA LEU A 284 -0.17 -30.61 -3.08
C LEU A 284 0.20 -31.24 -4.44
N LYS A 285 -0.78 -31.71 -5.22
CA LYS A 285 -0.56 -32.34 -6.53
C LYS A 285 -0.68 -31.36 -7.70
N GLU A 286 -1.19 -30.15 -7.47
CA GLU A 286 -1.20 -29.04 -8.43
C GLU A 286 0.10 -28.24 -8.38
#